data_AF-A0A845AK02-F1
#
_entry.id   AF-A0A845AK02-F1
#
_cell.length_a   1.000
_cell.length_b   1.000
_cell.length_c   1.000
_cell.angle_alpha   90.00
_cell.angle_beta   90.00
_cell.angle_gamma   90.00
#
_symmetry.space_group_name_H-M   'P 1'
#
loop_
_entity.id
_entity.type
_entity.pdbx_description
1 polymer ?
#
loop_
_entity_poly.entity_id
_entity_poly.type
_entity_poly.pdbx_seq_one_letter_code
_entity_poly.pdbx_strand_id
1 'polypeptide(L)' 'MDLNFQYAEHQRALMGAADAANDDHRSAKLAKASHIAGRISDFQHGLGAAAACAWSKAQFANPVLLKAGSAATL' A
#
# COMPACT_ATOMS: atom_id res chain seq x y z
N MET A 1 8.99 2.80 2.14
CA MET A 1 8.92 1.57 2.97
C MET A 1 9.26 0.40 2.06
N ASP A 2 10.02 -0.59 2.54
CA ASP A 2 10.17 -1.87 1.84
C ASP A 2 9.00 -2.79 2.22
N LEU A 3 8.10 -3.03 1.27
CA LEU A 3 6.88 -3.80 1.51
C LEU A 3 7.16 -5.30 1.70
N ASN A 4 8.15 -5.85 0.99
CA ASN A 4 8.50 -7.26 1.08
C ASN A 4 9.12 -7.58 2.43
N PHE A 5 10.01 -6.71 2.91
CA PHE A 5 10.57 -6.82 4.26
C PHE A 5 9.47 -6.80 5.33
N GLN A 6 8.48 -5.90 5.20
CA GLN A 6 7.38 -5.81 6.15
C GLN A 6 6.49 -7.06 6.13
N TYR A 7 6.19 -7.63 4.96
CA TYR A 7 5.47 -8.90 4.87
C TYR A 7 6.27 -10.05 5.49
N ALA A 8 7.58 -10.12 5.25
CA ALA A 8 8.43 -11.14 5.84
C ALA A 8 8.44 -11.05 7.39
N GLU A 9 8.58 -9.84 7.95
CA GLU A 9 8.52 -9.64 9.40
C GLU A 9 7.13 -9.92 9.98
N HIS A 10 6.06 -9.63 9.23
CA HIS A 10 4.69 -9.98 9.62
C HIS A 10 4.51 -11.50 9.71
N GLN A 11 4.92 -12.23 8.67
CA GLN A 11 4.87 -13.70 8.63
C GLN A 11 5.71 -14.31 9.75
N ARG A 12 6.91 -13.77 9.99
CA ARG A 12 7.78 -14.20 11.09
C ARG A 12 7.13 -13.99 12.46
N ALA A 13 6.42 -12.88 12.66
CA ALA A 13 5.69 -12.63 13.90
C ALA A 13 4.53 -13.61 14.08
N LEU A 14 3.79 -13.95 13.02
CA LEU A 14 2.72 -14.94 13.08
C LEU A 14 3.23 -16.36 13.37
N MET A 15 4.29 -16.79 12.68
CA MET A 15 4.92 -18.09 12.95
C MET A 15 5.45 -18.15 14.38
N GLY A 16 6.13 -17.10 14.84
CA GLY A 16 6.60 -17.03 16.22
C GLY A 16 5.48 -16.98 17.27
N ALA A 17 4.26 -16.55 16.92
CA ALA A 17 3.10 -16.64 17.79
C ALA A 17 2.55 -18.07 17.85
N ALA A 18 2.54 -18.78 16.72
CA ALA A 18 2.11 -20.18 16.66
C ALA A 18 3.03 -21.10 17.49
N ASP A 19 4.33 -20.83 17.49
CA ASP A 19 5.34 -21.60 18.23
C ASP A 19 5.56 -21.11 19.68
N ALA A 20 4.76 -20.18 20.18
CA ALA A 20 4.99 -19.56 21.48
C ALA A 20 4.74 -20.54 22.65
N ALA A 21 5.70 -20.62 23.56
CA ALA A 21 5.63 -21.52 24.73
C ALA A 21 4.62 -21.09 25.80
N ASN A 22 4.12 -19.84 25.76
CA ASN A 22 3.12 -19.31 26.68
C ASN A 22 2.28 -18.19 26.03
N ASP A 23 1.17 -17.86 26.68
CA ASP A 23 0.19 -16.89 26.16
C ASP A 23 0.69 -15.45 26.13
N ASP A 24 1.55 -15.05 27.05
CA ASP A 24 2.13 -13.70 27.05
C ASP A 24 3.04 -13.49 25.85
N HIS A 25 3.90 -14.47 25.57
CA HIS A 25 4.76 -14.48 24.39
C HIS A 25 3.93 -14.51 23.11
N ARG A 26 2.90 -15.36 23.05
CA ARG A 26 1.96 -15.42 21.92
C ARG A 26 1.32 -14.06 21.66
N SER A 27 0.80 -13.43 22.73
CA SER A 27 0.15 -12.13 22.66
C SER A 27 1.10 -11.02 22.21
N ALA A 28 2.34 -11.01 22.71
CA ALA A 28 3.35 -10.04 22.26
C ALA A 28 3.70 -10.20 20.77
N LYS A 29 3.78 -11.44 20.26
CA LYS A 29 4.03 -11.71 18.85
C LYS A 29 2.84 -11.30 17.97
N LEU A 30 1.60 -11.57 18.41
CA LEU A 30 0.40 -11.11 17.72
C LEU A 30 0.28 -9.58 17.71
N ALA A 31 0.61 -8.91 18.82
CA ALA A 31 0.66 -7.45 18.87
C ALA A 31 1.67 -6.89 17.85
N LYS A 32 2.87 -7.50 17.76
CA LYS A 32 3.86 -7.15 16.73
C LYS A 32 3.29 -7.37 15.31
N ALA A 33 2.65 -8.51 15.05
CA ALA A 33 2.05 -8.82 13.76
C ALA A 33 0.98 -7.79 13.37
N SER A 34 0.07 -7.46 14.30
CA SER A 34 -0.98 -6.46 14.11
C SER A 34 -0.41 -5.07 13.82
N HIS A 35 0.64 -4.66 14.54
CA HIS A 35 1.29 -3.39 14.29
C HIS A 35 1.89 -3.31 12.87
N ILE A 36 2.53 -4.39 12.41
CA ILE A 36 3.08 -4.45 11.05
C ILE A 36 1.96 -4.40 10.00
N ALA A 37 0.86 -5.12 10.22
CA ALA A 37 -0.30 -5.11 9.32
C ALA A 37 -0.90 -3.70 9.19
N GLY A 38 -1.00 -2.95 10.30
CA GLY A 38 -1.42 -1.55 10.29
C GLY A 38 -0.52 -0.69 9.40
N ARG A 39 0.80 -0.77 9.58
CA ARG A 39 1.75 -0.02 8.74
C ARG A 39 1.66 -0.36 7.25
N ILE A 40 1.43 -1.62 6.91
CA ILE A 40 1.23 -2.07 5.52
C ILE A 40 -0.06 -1.45 4.95
N SER A 41 -1.16 -1.53 5.71
CA SER A 41 -2.46 -0.97 5.33
C SER A 41 -2.36 0.53 5.07
N ASP A 42 -1.73 1.29 5.98
CA ASP A 42 -1.58 2.75 5.84
C ASP A 42 -0.77 3.10 4.59
N PHE A 43 0.32 2.37 4.35
CA PHE A 43 1.17 2.57 3.17
C PHE A 43 0.41 2.30 1.87
N GLN A 44 -0.31 1.17 1.80
CA GLN A 44 -1.10 0.80 0.62
C GLN A 44 -2.26 1.76 0.38
N HIS A 45 -2.94 2.21 1.43
CA HIS A 45 -3.95 3.27 1.32
C HIS A 45 -3.36 4.57 0.77
N GLY A 46 -2.19 4.98 1.27
CA GLY A 46 -1.48 6.17 0.77
C GLY A 46 -1.13 6.05 -0.71
N LEU A 47 -0.61 4.91 -1.15
CA LEU A 47 -0.33 4.64 -2.56
C LEU A 47 -1.60 4.66 -3.42
N GLY A 48 -2.68 4.02 -2.95
CA GLY A 48 -3.96 4.00 -3.65
C GLY A 48 -4.57 5.39 -3.80
N ALA A 49 -4.56 6.19 -2.73
CA ALA A 49 -5.02 7.58 -2.75
C ALA A 49 -4.20 8.44 -3.73
N ALA A 50 -2.87 8.29 -3.74
CA ALA A 50 -1.99 8.99 -4.66
C ALA A 50 -2.25 8.57 -6.12
N ALA A 51 -2.42 7.28 -6.38
CA ALA A 51 -2.72 6.75 -7.71
C ALA A 51 -4.08 7.24 -8.22
N ALA A 52 -5.11 7.22 -7.39
CA ALA A 52 -6.44 7.75 -7.75
C ALA A 52 -6.39 9.24 -8.09
N CYS A 53 -5.64 10.03 -7.30
CA CYS A 53 -5.43 11.44 -7.58
C CYS A 53 -4.70 11.66 -8.93
N ALA A 54 -3.64 10.90 -9.19
CA ALA A 54 -2.92 10.97 -10.46
C ALA A 54 -3.82 10.58 -11.65
N TRP A 55 -4.63 9.54 -11.51
CA TRP A 55 -5.57 9.12 -12.56
C TRP A 55 -6.64 10.17 -12.84
N SER A 56 -7.24 10.77 -11.80
CA SER A 56 -8.18 11.88 -11.94
C SER A 56 -7.54 13.06 -12.67
N LYS A 57 -6.34 13.49 -12.27
CA LYS A 57 -5.59 14.55 -12.96
C LYS A 57 -5.30 14.21 -14.42
N ALA A 58 -4.93 12.96 -14.72
CA ALA A 58 -4.66 12.52 -16.09
C ALA A 58 -5.90 12.61 -17.00
N GLN A 59 -7.10 12.33 -16.46
CA GLN A 59 -8.36 12.47 -17.21
C GLN A 59 -8.65 13.94 -17.57
N PHE A 60 -8.38 14.87 -16.65
CA PHE A 60 -8.62 16.31 -16.88
C PHE A 60 -7.47 17.03 -17.59
N ALA A 61 -6.28 16.43 -17.66
CA ALA A 61 -5.16 16.95 -18.45
C ALA A 61 -5.32 16.69 -19.97
N ASN A 62 -6.24 15.79 -20.35
CA ASN A 62 -6.43 15.34 -21.73
C ASN A 62 -7.48 16.08 -22.63
N PRO A 63 -8.00 17.29 -22.32
CA PRO A 63 -8.84 18.03 -23.28
C PRO A 63 -8.07 18.99 -24.20
N VAL A 64 -6.82 19.37 -23.87
CA VAL A 64 -6.07 20.38 -24.66
C VAL A 64 -5.35 19.78 -25.86
N LEU A 65 -4.91 18.51 -25.80
CA LEU A 65 -4.21 17.85 -26.91
C LEU A 65 -5.15 17.39 -28.05
N LEU A 66 -6.43 17.13 -27.75
CA LEU A 66 -7.42 16.76 -28.78
C LEU A 66 -7.84 17.94 -29.66
N LYS A 67 -7.73 19.19 -29.18
CA LYS A 67 -8.09 20.39 -29.97
C LYS A 67 -6.95 20.90 -30.84
N ALA A 68 -5.69 20.70 -30.45
CA ALA A 68 -4.54 21.15 -31.22
C ALA A 68 -4.24 20.28 -32.45
N GLY A 69 -4.60 18.98 -32.44
CA GLY A 69 -4.43 18.08 -33.59
C GLY A 69 -5.48 18.22 -34.70
N SER A 70 -6.61 18.90 -34.43
CA SER A 70 -7.71 19.05 -35.39
C SER A 70 -7.68 20.37 -36.17
N ALA A 71 -6.71 21.26 -35.90
CA ALA A 71 -6.61 22.58 -36.53
C ALA A 71 -5.41 22.73 -37.49
N ALA A 72 -4.71 21.63 -37.80
CA ALA A 72 -3.56 21.61 -38.69
C ALA A 72 -3.84 20.86 -40.01
N THR A 73 -5.08 20.90 -40.50
CA THR A 73 -5.45 20.29 -41.78
C THR A 73 -6.55 21.10 -42.48
N LEU A 74 -6.22 22.32 -42.90
CA LEU A 74 -6.88 23.03 -44.00
C LEU A 74 -5.85 23.92 -44.70
#